data_AF-A0AAN5IB12-F1
#
_entry.id   AF-A0AAN5IB12-F1
#
_cell.length_a   1.000
_cell.length_b   1.000
_cell.length_c   1.000
_cell.angle_alpha   90.00
_cell.angle_beta   90.00
_cell.angle_gamma   90.00
#
_symmetry.space_group_name_H-M   'P 1'
#
loop_
_entity.id
_entity.type
_entity.pdbx_description
1 polymer ?
#
loop_
_entity_poly.entity_id
_entity_poly.type
_entity_poly.pdbx_seq_one_letter_code
_entity_poly.pdbx_strand_id
1 'polypeptide(L)'
;MDDLTVSTISFHQPESTTLPLPSPSVPLECDEVDSDFLTERFWLCVVIGGSVSIVSILENLFIFFLFASSRQHRNSYNLYLLLLAFFDVFMGISYIALMSVMVIINFTASYQLKRMWASYLVPMLAISQVALTTSTYLITFAAIERYAITITHRTVELLQKNRRWFVLTAFVIGLITKGSYFLELRIERNETCAGHVAEFKAAPSNLTLNTIYRTYFRFHFRTISTVIAPFFFLFLITSSLVWKLKKAIREKNGQMLDVQHAKQKKARIRAATRTLVILIFTYLMSNCLGVLISLWEYIDMNSLYSNISVDIISFLSIVACALRLPIYLSCQPLLRKEAKQFIRGFTHLSFSISTVCHSDRFSLPDRLCGGERTKKRLLRNESTERDTFSASQTLISSPHEK
;
A
#
# COMPACT_ATOMS: atom_id res chain seq x y z
N MET A 1 -11.35 8.11 -6.69
CA MET A 1 -10.90 6.89 -7.43
C MET A 1 -11.99 5.81 -7.58
N ASP A 2 -13.13 5.94 -6.87
CA ASP A 2 -14.08 4.82 -6.65
C ASP A 2 -15.20 4.72 -7.68
N ASP A 3 -15.55 5.84 -8.31
CA ASP A 3 -16.43 5.89 -9.48
C ASP A 3 -15.63 5.96 -10.78
N LEU A 4 -14.42 6.55 -10.77
CA LEU A 4 -13.53 6.66 -11.94
C LEU A 4 -13.16 5.33 -12.60
N THR A 5 -12.87 4.27 -11.83
CA THR A 5 -12.55 2.96 -12.45
C THR A 5 -13.77 2.27 -13.07
N VAL A 6 -14.98 2.73 -12.75
CA VAL A 6 -16.24 2.21 -13.31
C VAL A 6 -16.71 3.10 -14.46
N SER A 7 -16.59 4.43 -14.31
CA SER A 7 -16.89 5.43 -15.33
C SER A 7 -15.96 5.31 -16.55
N THR A 8 -14.67 5.01 -16.35
CA THR A 8 -13.67 4.85 -17.43
C THR A 8 -13.85 3.53 -18.21
N ILE A 9 -14.66 2.57 -17.74
CA ILE A 9 -14.83 1.29 -18.46
C ILE A 9 -15.99 1.30 -19.46
N SER A 10 -16.93 2.25 -19.38
CA SER A 10 -17.85 2.56 -20.49
C SER A 10 -18.72 3.76 -20.12
N PHE A 11 -18.50 4.93 -20.73
CA PHE A 11 -19.55 5.93 -20.88
C PHE A 11 -19.40 6.66 -22.20
N HIS A 12 -20.00 6.09 -23.24
CA HIS A 12 -20.66 6.85 -24.28
C HIS A 12 -22.11 6.36 -24.29
N GLN A 13 -23.06 7.16 -23.80
CA GLN A 13 -24.48 6.94 -24.07
C GLN A 13 -24.72 7.28 -25.54
N PRO A 14 -25.36 6.41 -26.35
CA PRO A 14 -25.96 6.85 -27.59
C PRO A 14 -27.27 7.58 -27.27
N GLU A 15 -27.39 8.80 -27.80
CA GLU A 15 -28.60 9.60 -27.81
C GLU A 15 -29.72 8.84 -28.51
N SER A 16 -30.90 8.82 -27.88
CA SER A 16 -32.10 8.17 -28.40
C SER A 16 -32.75 8.98 -29.51
N THR A 17 -32.64 8.56 -30.78
CA THR A 17 -33.63 8.94 -31.82
C THR A 17 -33.84 7.84 -32.88
N THR A 18 -35.04 7.24 -32.84
CA THR A 18 -35.84 6.61 -33.93
C THR A 18 -35.27 5.50 -34.84
N LEU A 19 -35.85 4.30 -34.68
CA LEU A 19 -36.12 3.18 -35.63
C LEU A 19 -35.07 2.77 -36.69
N PRO A 20 -34.53 1.53 -36.67
CA PRO A 20 -33.68 1.04 -37.75
C PRO A 20 -34.42 0.14 -38.76
N LEU A 21 -34.24 0.46 -40.05
CA LEU A 21 -34.12 -0.56 -41.11
C LEU A 21 -32.84 -1.38 -40.86
N PRO A 22 -32.78 -2.66 -41.30
CA PRO A 22 -31.58 -3.47 -41.12
C PRO A 22 -30.49 -3.03 -42.12
N SER A 23 -29.43 -2.39 -41.62
CA SER A 23 -28.24 -2.07 -42.41
C SER A 23 -27.11 -3.11 -42.19
N PRO A 24 -26.21 -3.33 -43.17
CA PRO A 24 -25.15 -4.34 -43.08
C PRO A 24 -23.90 -3.88 -42.30
N SER A 25 -23.99 -2.82 -41.49
CA SER A 25 -22.82 -2.08 -40.95
C SER A 25 -22.41 -2.42 -39.51
N VAL A 26 -23.05 -3.40 -38.87
CA VAL A 26 -22.76 -3.84 -37.49
C VAL A 26 -21.29 -4.21 -37.21
N PRO A 27 -20.51 -4.81 -38.15
CA PRO A 27 -19.14 -5.24 -37.86
C PRO A 27 -18.16 -4.09 -37.54
N LEU A 28 -18.32 -2.92 -38.15
CA LEU A 28 -17.35 -1.83 -38.05
C LEU A 28 -17.36 -1.15 -36.67
N GLU A 29 -18.53 -1.09 -36.02
CA GLU A 29 -18.71 -0.48 -34.69
C GLU A 29 -18.28 -1.44 -33.56
N CYS A 30 -18.27 -2.74 -33.83
CA CYS A 30 -17.86 -3.76 -32.85
C CYS A 30 -16.34 -3.89 -32.67
N ASP A 31 -15.56 -3.43 -33.66
CA ASP A 31 -14.10 -3.37 -33.63
C ASP A 31 -13.56 -1.99 -33.21
N GLU A 32 -14.43 -1.05 -32.87
CA GLU A 32 -14.02 0.26 -32.41
C GLU A 32 -13.37 0.18 -31.03
N VAL A 33 -12.19 0.80 -30.94
CA VAL A 33 -11.36 0.81 -29.75
C VAL A 33 -11.16 2.24 -29.27
N ASP A 34 -11.15 2.44 -27.96
CA ASP A 34 -10.77 3.72 -27.34
C ASP A 34 -9.35 4.12 -27.78
N SER A 35 -9.29 5.09 -28.68
CA SER A 35 -8.07 5.61 -29.30
C SER A 35 -7.58 6.90 -28.63
N ASP A 36 -8.29 7.40 -27.62
CA ASP A 36 -7.96 8.65 -26.95
C ASP A 36 -6.60 8.56 -26.26
N PHE A 37 -5.64 9.34 -26.78
CA PHE A 37 -4.26 9.42 -26.29
C PHE A 37 -3.58 8.06 -26.15
N LEU A 38 -3.91 7.11 -27.03
CA LEU A 38 -3.49 5.72 -26.90
C LEU A 38 -1.95 5.57 -26.87
N THR A 39 -1.23 6.40 -27.64
CA THR A 39 0.23 6.38 -27.69
C THR A 39 0.84 6.87 -26.38
N GLU A 40 0.32 7.96 -25.83
CA GLU A 40 0.77 8.55 -24.57
C GLU A 40 0.48 7.59 -23.40
N ARG A 41 -0.71 7.00 -23.39
CA ARG A 41 -1.12 5.98 -22.41
C ARG A 41 -0.28 4.73 -22.51
N PHE A 42 0.13 4.31 -23.71
CA PHE A 42 1.04 3.18 -23.89
C PHE A 42 2.39 3.43 -23.21
N TRP A 43 3.03 4.57 -23.49
CA TRP A 43 4.31 4.91 -22.85
C TRP A 43 4.16 5.09 -21.33
N LEU A 44 3.11 5.76 -20.87
CA LEU A 44 2.87 6.02 -19.46
C LEU A 44 2.51 4.75 -18.67
N CYS A 45 1.50 3.99 -19.10
CA CYS A 45 0.92 2.89 -18.33
C CYS A 45 1.63 1.57 -18.56
N VAL A 46 2.08 1.28 -19.79
CA VAL A 46 2.71 0.00 -20.13
C VAL A 46 4.20 0.06 -19.86
N VAL A 47 4.91 1.02 -20.48
CA VAL A 47 6.37 1.06 -20.39
C VAL A 47 6.83 1.60 -19.03
N ILE A 48 6.50 2.85 -18.70
CA ILE A 48 6.98 3.50 -17.48
C ILE A 48 6.26 2.88 -16.26
N GLY A 49 4.94 2.87 -16.27
CA GLY A 49 4.11 2.33 -15.19
C GLY A 49 4.35 0.84 -14.93
N GLY A 50 4.44 0.03 -16.00
CA GLY A 50 4.77 -1.40 -15.87
C GLY A 50 6.16 -1.62 -15.26
N SER A 51 7.16 -0.86 -15.70
CA SER A 51 8.52 -0.94 -15.13
C SER A 51 8.55 -0.57 -13.65
N VAL A 52 7.91 0.56 -13.27
CA VAL A 52 7.79 0.99 -11.86
C VAL A 52 7.04 -0.05 -11.03
N SER A 53 6.00 -0.67 -11.59
CA SER A 53 5.24 -1.73 -10.91
C SER A 53 6.10 -2.97 -10.65
N ILE A 54 6.90 -3.41 -11.63
CA ILE A 54 7.83 -4.53 -11.47
C ILE A 54 8.85 -4.23 -10.35
N VAL A 55 9.45 -3.03 -10.37
CA VAL A 55 10.37 -2.60 -9.30
C VAL A 55 9.66 -2.62 -7.95
N SER A 56 8.45 -2.05 -7.86
CA SER A 56 7.64 -2.06 -6.63
C SER A 56 7.39 -3.48 -6.12
N ILE A 57 7.04 -4.43 -6.99
CA ILE A 57 6.81 -5.82 -6.60
C ILE A 57 8.09 -6.44 -6.01
N LEU A 58 9.22 -6.28 -6.69
CA LEU A 58 10.50 -6.85 -6.24
C LEU A 58 10.94 -6.27 -4.89
N GLU A 59 10.83 -4.96 -4.73
CA GLU A 59 11.20 -4.26 -3.49
C GLU A 59 10.29 -4.65 -2.31
N ASN A 60 8.97 -4.72 -2.53
CA ASN A 60 8.03 -5.08 -1.49
C ASN A 60 8.08 -6.57 -1.14
N LEU A 61 8.36 -7.47 -2.11
CA LEU A 61 8.67 -8.87 -1.83
C LEU A 61 9.92 -9.01 -0.96
N PHE A 62 10.99 -8.25 -1.26
CA PHE A 62 12.20 -8.23 -0.44
C PHE A 62 11.90 -7.83 1.01
N ILE A 63 11.15 -6.74 1.21
CA ILE A 63 10.72 -6.30 2.55
C ILE A 63 9.89 -7.38 3.25
N PHE A 64 8.96 -7.98 2.53
CA PHE A 64 8.09 -9.01 3.07
C PHE A 64 8.89 -10.20 3.59
N PHE A 65 9.82 -10.74 2.79
CA PHE A 65 10.67 -11.86 3.21
C PHE A 65 11.62 -11.49 4.35
N LEU A 66 12.21 -10.28 4.32
CA LEU A 66 13.07 -9.78 5.39
C LEU A 66 12.35 -9.78 6.75
N PHE A 67 11.11 -9.28 6.79
CA PHE A 67 10.33 -9.20 8.02
C PHE A 67 9.64 -10.52 8.40
N ALA A 68 9.23 -11.33 7.43
CA ALA A 68 8.60 -12.63 7.68
C ALA A 68 9.57 -13.63 8.33
N SER A 69 10.85 -13.58 7.94
CA SER A 69 11.90 -14.48 8.44
C SER A 69 12.13 -14.34 9.95
N SER A 70 11.95 -13.15 10.53
CA SER A 70 12.19 -12.91 11.96
C SER A 70 10.91 -12.92 12.79
N ARG A 71 10.83 -13.84 13.76
CA ARG A 71 9.71 -13.92 14.73
C ARG A 71 9.61 -12.67 15.63
N GLN A 72 10.71 -11.97 15.87
CA GLN A 72 10.75 -10.75 16.70
C GLN A 72 10.16 -9.53 15.96
N HIS A 73 10.28 -9.47 14.63
CA HIS A 73 9.68 -8.40 13.84
C HIS A 73 8.16 -8.51 13.76
N ARG A 74 7.62 -9.74 13.73
CA ARG A 74 6.16 -9.99 13.72
C ARG A 74 5.41 -9.50 14.96
N ASN A 75 6.10 -9.37 16.10
CA ASN A 75 5.49 -8.91 17.36
C ASN A 75 5.79 -7.43 17.68
N SER A 76 6.41 -6.70 16.75
CA SER A 76 6.89 -5.33 16.93
C SER A 76 6.19 -4.33 15.99
N TYR A 77 6.65 -3.07 15.97
CA TYR A 77 6.22 -2.04 15.00
C TYR A 77 6.39 -2.44 13.53
N ASN A 78 7.22 -3.45 13.25
CA ASN A 78 7.44 -3.98 11.91
C ASN A 78 6.24 -4.80 11.37
N LEU A 79 5.26 -5.18 12.20
CA LEU A 79 4.06 -5.89 11.72
C LEU A 79 3.28 -5.05 10.70
N TYR A 80 3.10 -3.75 10.97
CA TYR A 80 2.43 -2.84 10.04
C TYR A 80 3.20 -2.76 8.72
N LEU A 81 4.53 -2.68 8.79
CA LEU A 81 5.40 -2.61 7.60
C LEU A 81 5.37 -3.90 6.77
N LEU A 82 5.33 -5.07 7.44
CA LEU A 82 5.22 -6.38 6.80
C LEU A 82 3.90 -6.50 6.01
N LEU A 83 2.78 -6.18 6.65
CA LEU A 83 1.47 -6.25 6.01
C LEU A 83 1.30 -5.21 4.92
N LEU A 84 1.90 -4.03 5.10
CA LEU A 84 1.92 -2.99 4.10
C LEU A 84 2.66 -3.44 2.84
N ALA A 85 3.84 -4.05 3.00
CA ALA A 85 4.58 -4.64 1.88
C ALA A 85 3.81 -5.77 1.19
N PHE A 86 3.07 -6.58 1.94
CA PHE A 86 2.19 -7.60 1.37
C PHE A 86 1.11 -6.98 0.47
N PHE A 87 0.39 -5.96 0.94
CA PHE A 87 -0.64 -5.30 0.13
C PHE A 87 -0.06 -4.54 -1.08
N ASP A 88 1.15 -3.98 -0.97
CA ASP A 88 1.80 -3.30 -2.09
C ASP A 88 2.17 -4.24 -3.25
N VAL A 89 2.49 -5.49 -2.95
CA VAL A 89 2.69 -6.52 -3.99
C VAL A 89 1.41 -6.74 -4.78
N PHE A 90 0.26 -6.86 -4.10
CA PHE A 90 -1.04 -6.97 -4.79
C PHE A 90 -1.36 -5.71 -5.59
N MET A 91 -1.04 -4.52 -5.08
CA MET A 91 -1.23 -3.26 -5.81
C MET A 91 -0.40 -3.23 -7.10
N GLY A 92 0.86 -3.68 -7.06
CA GLY A 92 1.69 -3.77 -8.27
C GLY A 92 1.15 -4.76 -9.30
N ILE A 93 0.77 -5.96 -8.87
CA ILE A 93 0.16 -6.97 -9.76
C ILE A 93 -1.13 -6.43 -10.39
N SER A 94 -1.98 -5.81 -9.57
CA SER A 94 -3.26 -5.26 -10.03
C SER A 94 -3.06 -4.09 -10.99
N TYR A 95 -2.05 -3.24 -10.79
CA TYR A 95 -1.73 -2.15 -11.72
C TYR A 95 -1.43 -2.69 -13.12
N ILE A 96 -0.60 -3.73 -13.23
CA ILE A 96 -0.28 -4.34 -14.52
C ILE A 96 -1.54 -4.96 -15.13
N ALA A 97 -2.28 -5.75 -14.35
CA ALA A 97 -3.46 -6.46 -14.82
C ALA A 97 -4.61 -5.53 -15.26
N LEU A 98 -4.81 -4.41 -14.57
CA LEU A 98 -5.93 -3.50 -14.80
C LEU A 98 -5.56 -2.35 -15.74
N MET A 99 -4.41 -1.70 -15.54
CA MET A 99 -4.02 -0.51 -16.31
C MET A 99 -3.23 -0.89 -17.56
N SER A 100 -2.13 -1.62 -17.39
CA SER A 100 -1.24 -1.94 -18.53
C SER A 100 -1.92 -2.87 -19.54
N VAL A 101 -2.60 -3.93 -19.09
CA VAL A 101 -3.29 -4.85 -20.02
C VAL A 101 -4.43 -4.17 -20.76
N MET A 102 -5.19 -3.26 -20.13
CA MET A 102 -6.25 -2.52 -20.79
C MET A 102 -5.72 -1.69 -21.97
N VAL A 103 -4.59 -0.99 -21.78
CA VAL A 103 -3.94 -0.22 -22.86
C VAL A 103 -3.38 -1.14 -23.94
N ILE A 104 -2.85 -2.32 -23.60
CA ILE A 104 -2.38 -3.30 -24.60
C ILE A 104 -3.54 -3.86 -25.42
N ILE A 105 -4.71 -4.12 -24.79
CA ILE A 105 -5.92 -4.56 -25.51
C ILE A 105 -6.29 -3.52 -26.56
N ASN A 106 -6.31 -2.23 -26.17
CA ASN A 106 -6.65 -1.17 -27.09
C ASN A 106 -5.59 -1.00 -28.19
N PHE A 107 -4.30 -1.10 -27.86
CA PHE A 107 -3.22 -0.99 -28.83
C PHE A 107 -3.18 -2.14 -29.85
N THR A 108 -3.53 -3.36 -29.43
CA THR A 108 -3.47 -4.56 -30.28
C THR A 108 -4.82 -4.94 -30.90
N ALA A 109 -5.90 -4.25 -30.53
CA ALA A 109 -7.29 -4.60 -30.86
C ALA A 109 -7.59 -6.10 -30.66
N SER A 110 -7.01 -6.71 -29.62
CA SER A 110 -7.06 -8.16 -29.44
C SER A 110 -8.29 -8.62 -28.66
N TYR A 111 -9.19 -9.32 -29.34
CA TYR A 111 -10.34 -9.99 -28.74
C TYR A 111 -9.95 -10.96 -27.61
N GLN A 112 -8.92 -11.80 -27.83
CA GLN A 112 -8.53 -12.82 -26.85
C GLN A 112 -8.07 -12.20 -25.54
N LEU A 113 -7.31 -11.10 -25.63
CA LEU A 113 -6.83 -10.38 -24.47
C LEU A 113 -7.98 -9.67 -23.74
N LYS A 114 -8.94 -9.09 -24.48
CA LYS A 114 -10.18 -8.52 -23.91
C LYS A 114 -10.98 -9.55 -23.13
N ARG A 115 -11.16 -10.76 -23.69
CA ARG A 115 -11.88 -11.86 -23.04
C ARG A 115 -11.20 -12.31 -21.75
N MET A 116 -9.87 -12.45 -21.76
CA MET A 116 -9.11 -12.77 -20.56
C MET A 116 -9.27 -11.66 -19.50
N TRP A 117 -9.11 -10.40 -19.89
CA TRP A 117 -9.27 -9.26 -19.00
C TRP A 117 -10.66 -9.18 -18.37
N ALA A 118 -11.72 -9.41 -19.15
CA ALA A 118 -13.09 -9.43 -18.65
C ALA A 118 -13.30 -10.48 -17.54
N SER A 119 -12.61 -11.62 -17.59
CA SER A 119 -12.72 -12.67 -16.57
C SER A 119 -12.16 -12.28 -15.19
N TYR A 120 -11.09 -11.47 -15.17
CA TYR A 120 -10.40 -11.11 -13.93
C TYR A 120 -10.57 -9.65 -13.51
N LEU A 121 -11.20 -8.80 -14.35
CA LEU A 121 -11.38 -7.38 -14.11
C LEU A 121 -12.02 -7.09 -12.74
N VAL A 122 -13.23 -7.60 -12.52
CA VAL A 122 -13.98 -7.36 -11.28
C VAL A 122 -13.25 -7.86 -10.03
N PRO A 123 -12.74 -9.11 -9.98
CA PRO A 123 -12.01 -9.57 -8.79
C PRO A 123 -10.72 -8.79 -8.55
N MET A 124 -9.94 -8.48 -9.58
CA MET A 124 -8.69 -7.70 -9.39
C MET A 124 -8.98 -6.25 -8.98
N LEU A 125 -10.02 -5.65 -9.52
CA LEU A 125 -10.46 -4.31 -9.11
C LEU A 125 -10.90 -4.30 -7.64
N ALA A 126 -11.73 -5.26 -7.21
CA ALA A 126 -12.15 -5.34 -5.83
C ALA A 126 -10.96 -5.58 -4.87
N ILE A 127 -10.07 -6.53 -5.20
CA ILE A 127 -8.90 -6.86 -4.37
C ILE A 127 -7.96 -5.65 -4.24
N SER A 128 -7.65 -4.97 -5.35
CA SER A 128 -6.77 -3.79 -5.32
C SER A 128 -7.36 -2.66 -4.48
N GLN A 129 -8.67 -2.42 -4.57
CA GLN A 129 -9.33 -1.37 -3.79
C GLN A 129 -9.39 -1.69 -2.29
N VAL A 130 -9.60 -2.97 -1.94
CA VAL A 130 -9.49 -3.45 -0.56
C VAL A 130 -8.06 -3.31 -0.04
N ALA A 131 -7.05 -3.67 -0.85
CA ALA A 131 -5.64 -3.56 -0.50
C ALA A 131 -5.20 -2.10 -0.29
N LEU A 132 -5.64 -1.19 -1.15
CA LEU A 132 -5.39 0.25 -1.03
C LEU A 132 -5.98 0.81 0.27
N THR A 133 -7.26 0.51 0.54
CA THR A 133 -7.95 0.97 1.74
C THR A 133 -7.32 0.40 3.01
N THR A 134 -7.00 -0.90 3.01
CA THR A 134 -6.34 -1.54 4.15
C THR A 134 -4.96 -0.92 4.41
N SER A 135 -4.16 -0.71 3.37
CA SER A 135 -2.85 -0.06 3.45
C SER A 135 -2.92 1.33 4.09
N THR A 136 -3.94 2.10 3.71
CA THR A 136 -4.21 3.45 4.22
C THR A 136 -4.45 3.44 5.74
N TYR A 137 -5.28 2.52 6.21
CA TYR A 137 -5.53 2.37 7.64
C TYR A 137 -4.33 1.80 8.40
N LEU A 138 -3.55 0.89 7.79
CA LEU A 138 -2.30 0.40 8.40
C LEU A 138 -1.29 1.53 8.60
N ILE A 139 -1.14 2.43 7.62
CA ILE A 139 -0.29 3.63 7.73
C ILE A 139 -0.82 4.54 8.83
N THR A 140 -2.14 4.72 8.91
CA THR A 140 -2.79 5.54 9.96
C THR A 140 -2.54 4.97 11.35
N PHE A 141 -2.74 3.66 11.56
CA PHE A 141 -2.47 3.01 12.84
C PHE A 141 -0.99 3.03 13.21
N ALA A 142 -0.08 2.88 12.24
CA ALA A 142 1.35 3.06 12.46
C ALA A 142 1.68 4.50 12.89
N ALA A 143 1.00 5.51 12.32
CA ALA A 143 1.13 6.91 12.72
C ALA A 143 0.64 7.14 14.16
N ILE A 144 -0.52 6.58 14.52
CA ILE A 144 -1.06 6.66 15.89
C ILE A 144 -0.12 6.00 16.89
N GLU A 145 0.38 4.79 16.60
CA GLU A 145 1.31 4.10 17.50
C GLU A 145 2.58 4.94 17.71
N ARG A 146 3.11 5.54 16.64
CA ARG A 146 4.30 6.41 16.72
C ARG A 146 4.05 7.71 17.46
N TYR A 147 2.88 8.29 17.30
CA TYR A 147 2.44 9.45 18.06
C TYR A 147 2.36 9.13 19.55
N ALA A 148 1.73 8.00 19.91
CA ALA A 148 1.64 7.53 21.30
C ALA A 148 3.02 7.32 21.93
N ILE A 149 3.95 6.65 21.23
CA ILE A 149 5.34 6.44 21.68
C ILE A 149 6.06 7.77 21.96
N THR A 150 5.72 8.82 21.22
CA THR A 150 6.37 10.13 21.34
C THR A 150 5.84 10.94 22.53
N ILE A 151 4.64 10.63 23.05
CA ILE A 151 3.91 11.52 23.98
C ILE A 151 3.55 10.86 25.31
N THR A 152 3.10 9.62 25.30
CA THR A 152 2.48 9.00 26.47
C THR A 152 2.95 7.56 26.63
N HIS A 153 3.50 7.20 27.79
CA HIS A 153 3.99 5.84 28.07
C HIS A 153 2.83 4.83 28.23
N ARG A 154 1.70 5.24 28.83
CA ARG A 154 0.62 4.34 29.26
C ARG A 154 -0.29 3.83 28.12
N THR A 155 -0.50 4.63 27.08
CA THR A 155 -1.31 4.23 25.90
C THR A 155 -0.56 3.29 24.96
N VAL A 156 0.77 3.30 24.98
CA VAL A 156 1.62 2.46 24.13
C VAL A 156 1.46 1.00 24.48
N GLU A 157 1.46 0.63 25.77
CA GLU A 157 1.32 -0.77 26.20
C GLU A 157 0.00 -1.39 25.75
N LEU A 158 -1.09 -0.61 25.82
CA LEU A 158 -2.42 -1.04 25.36
C LEU A 158 -2.47 -1.21 23.83
N LEU A 159 -1.90 -0.26 23.08
CA LEU A 159 -1.81 -0.35 21.62
C LEU A 159 -0.94 -1.53 21.16
N GLN A 160 0.18 -1.78 21.84
CA GLN A 160 1.09 -2.86 21.50
C GLN A 160 0.47 -4.23 21.77
N LYS A 161 -0.29 -4.39 22.87
CA LYS A 161 -1.00 -5.63 23.22
C LYS A 161 -2.11 -5.97 22.22
N ASN A 162 -2.84 -4.97 21.74
CA ASN A 162 -4.00 -5.17 20.86
C ASN A 162 -3.70 -4.96 19.36
N ARG A 163 -2.43 -4.93 18.96
CA ARG A 163 -1.99 -4.63 17.58
C ARG A 163 -2.71 -5.45 16.49
N ARG A 164 -2.92 -6.74 16.73
CA ARG A 164 -3.60 -7.64 15.77
C ARG A 164 -5.04 -7.22 15.51
N TRP A 165 -5.72 -6.68 16.52
CA TRP A 165 -7.08 -6.17 16.37
C TRP A 165 -7.12 -4.93 15.49
N PHE A 166 -6.18 -3.99 15.65
CA PHE A 166 -6.10 -2.82 14.75
C PHE A 166 -5.88 -3.22 13.30
N VAL A 167 -5.00 -4.19 13.05
CA VAL A 167 -4.79 -4.76 11.72
C VAL A 167 -6.07 -5.40 11.18
N LEU A 168 -6.75 -6.21 11.99
CA LEU A 168 -7.99 -6.87 11.58
C LEU A 168 -9.07 -5.84 11.25
N THR A 169 -9.21 -4.80 12.08
CA THR A 169 -10.14 -3.69 11.84
C THR A 169 -9.82 -2.95 10.54
N ALA A 170 -8.54 -2.67 10.24
CA ALA A 170 -8.16 -2.07 8.95
C ALA A 170 -8.64 -2.91 7.76
N PHE A 171 -8.42 -4.23 7.82
CA PHE A 171 -8.82 -5.15 6.77
C PHE A 171 -10.34 -5.27 6.65
N VAL A 172 -11.06 -5.36 7.77
CA VAL A 172 -12.53 -5.44 7.79
C VAL A 172 -13.15 -4.16 7.22
N ILE A 173 -12.61 -2.98 7.55
CA ILE A 173 -13.09 -1.72 6.96
C ILE A 173 -12.86 -1.74 5.44
N GLY A 174 -11.68 -2.14 4.98
CA GLY A 174 -11.40 -2.28 3.55
C GLY A 174 -12.37 -3.24 2.85
N LEU A 175 -12.64 -4.39 3.45
CA LEU A 175 -13.52 -5.42 2.91
C LEU A 175 -14.99 -4.96 2.86
N ILE A 176 -15.50 -4.33 3.92
CA ILE A 176 -16.90 -3.86 3.96
C ILE A 176 -17.12 -2.72 2.95
N THR A 177 -16.17 -1.79 2.86
CA THR A 177 -16.33 -0.58 2.03
C THR A 177 -16.13 -0.85 0.54
N LYS A 178 -15.14 -1.70 0.19
CA LYS A 178 -14.75 -1.96 -1.20
C LYS A 178 -15.04 -3.38 -1.69
N GLY A 179 -15.24 -4.35 -0.81
CA GLY A 179 -15.66 -5.70 -1.20
C GLY A 179 -17.03 -5.70 -1.88
N SER A 180 -17.85 -4.67 -1.68
CA SER A 180 -19.10 -4.47 -2.41
C SER A 180 -18.95 -4.34 -3.92
N TYR A 181 -17.76 -4.04 -4.46
CA TYR A 181 -17.53 -3.99 -5.91
C TYR A 181 -17.90 -5.29 -6.63
N PHE A 182 -17.78 -6.45 -5.95
CA PHE A 182 -18.23 -7.74 -6.47
C PHE A 182 -19.74 -7.79 -6.76
N LEU A 183 -20.54 -6.98 -6.06
CA LEU A 183 -21.99 -6.91 -6.21
C LEU A 183 -22.42 -5.73 -7.08
N GLU A 184 -21.61 -4.67 -7.12
CA GLU A 184 -21.88 -3.43 -7.86
C GLU A 184 -21.55 -3.51 -9.34
N LEU A 185 -20.61 -4.37 -9.73
CA LEU A 185 -20.12 -4.50 -11.10
C LEU A 185 -20.50 -5.83 -11.71
N ARG A 186 -20.98 -5.78 -12.95
CA ARG A 186 -21.20 -6.96 -13.79
C ARG A 186 -20.53 -6.78 -15.13
N ILE A 187 -20.05 -7.88 -15.70
CA ILE A 187 -19.61 -7.91 -17.09
C ILE A 187 -20.84 -8.20 -17.93
N GLU A 188 -21.22 -7.24 -18.76
CA GLU A 188 -22.26 -7.43 -19.76
C GLU A 188 -21.62 -7.89 -21.07
N ARG A 189 -22.28 -8.88 -21.67
CA ARG A 189 -21.89 -9.46 -22.94
C ARG A 189 -22.80 -8.89 -24.02
N ASN A 190 -22.22 -8.23 -25.02
CA ASN A 190 -22.96 -7.80 -26.19
C ASN A 190 -22.97 -8.91 -27.25
N GLU A 191 -24.12 -9.55 -27.43
CA GLU A 191 -24.29 -10.65 -28.39
C GLU A 191 -24.14 -10.20 -29.84
N THR A 192 -24.40 -8.92 -30.14
CA THR A 192 -24.26 -8.37 -31.50
C THR A 192 -22.80 -8.25 -31.95
N CYS A 193 -21.87 -8.20 -30.99
CA CYS A 193 -20.43 -8.05 -31.23
C CYS A 193 -19.65 -9.32 -30.85
N ALA A 194 -20.28 -10.50 -30.91
CA ALA A 194 -19.63 -11.75 -30.54
C ALA A 194 -18.36 -12.00 -31.37
N GLY A 195 -17.24 -12.24 -30.72
CA GLY A 195 -15.94 -12.44 -31.37
C GLY A 195 -15.15 -11.16 -31.65
N HIS A 196 -15.68 -9.99 -31.32
CA HIS A 196 -15.05 -8.68 -31.51
C HIS A 196 -14.67 -8.01 -30.17
N VAL A 197 -13.88 -6.94 -30.21
CA VAL A 197 -13.35 -6.27 -28.99
C VAL A 197 -14.45 -5.68 -28.12
N ALA A 198 -15.57 -5.23 -28.72
CA ALA A 198 -16.71 -4.69 -28.02
C ALA A 198 -17.66 -5.75 -27.39
N GLU A 199 -17.34 -7.06 -27.46
CA GLU A 199 -18.16 -8.14 -26.87
C GLU A 199 -18.34 -7.96 -25.36
N PHE A 200 -17.30 -7.51 -24.64
CA PHE A 200 -17.32 -7.42 -23.18
C PHE A 200 -17.19 -5.97 -22.70
N LYS A 201 -18.20 -5.51 -21.95
CA LYS A 201 -18.19 -4.19 -21.28
C LYS A 201 -18.51 -4.38 -19.80
N ALA A 202 -17.90 -3.56 -18.92
CA ALA A 202 -18.30 -3.54 -17.53
C ALA A 202 -19.47 -2.57 -17.37
N ALA A 203 -20.53 -3.04 -16.71
CA ALA A 203 -21.74 -2.29 -16.49
C ALA A 203 -22.11 -2.27 -15.00
N PRO A 204 -22.82 -1.22 -14.54
CA PRO A 204 -23.34 -1.18 -13.19
C PRO A 204 -24.44 -2.24 -13.00
N SER A 205 -24.36 -2.96 -11.88
CA SER A 205 -25.39 -3.92 -11.45
C SER A 205 -26.66 -3.20 -10.98
N ASN A 206 -27.80 -3.92 -10.95
CA ASN A 206 -29.09 -3.42 -10.45
C ASN A 206 -29.01 -2.83 -9.03
N LEU A 207 -28.05 -3.28 -8.21
CA LEU A 207 -27.80 -2.74 -6.88
C LEU A 207 -27.36 -1.27 -6.92
N THR A 208 -26.56 -0.88 -7.92
CA THR A 208 -26.07 0.49 -8.12
C THR A 208 -27.18 1.42 -8.63
N LEU A 209 -28.18 0.88 -9.33
CA LEU A 209 -29.34 1.65 -9.81
C LEU A 209 -30.26 2.06 -8.66
N ASN A 210 -30.25 1.33 -7.53
CA ASN A 210 -31.03 1.67 -6.36
C ASN A 210 -30.53 2.99 -5.72
N THR A 211 -31.42 3.98 -5.64
CA THR A 211 -31.13 5.32 -5.14
C THR A 211 -30.67 5.32 -3.67
N ILE A 212 -31.24 4.47 -2.82
CA ILE A 212 -30.89 4.40 -1.39
C ILE A 212 -29.46 3.89 -1.23
N TYR A 213 -29.12 2.83 -1.96
CA TYR A 213 -27.79 2.24 -1.95
C TYR A 213 -26.74 3.23 -2.48
N ARG A 214 -27.03 3.87 -3.62
CA ARG A 214 -26.13 4.85 -4.24
C ARG A 214 -25.84 6.03 -3.30
N THR A 215 -26.85 6.60 -2.67
CA THR A 215 -26.67 7.80 -1.82
C THR A 215 -26.06 7.47 -0.45
N TYR A 216 -26.60 6.50 0.29
CA TYR A 216 -26.13 6.27 1.67
C TYR A 216 -24.86 5.44 1.73
N PHE A 217 -24.77 4.38 0.94
CA PHE A 217 -23.64 3.46 1.00
C PHE A 217 -22.46 3.94 0.16
N ARG A 218 -22.67 4.20 -1.14
CA ARG A 218 -21.59 4.64 -2.04
C ARG A 218 -21.16 6.07 -1.77
N PHE A 219 -22.09 7.01 -1.63
CA PHE A 219 -21.71 8.40 -1.47
C PHE A 219 -21.31 8.75 -0.04
N HIS A 220 -22.14 8.53 0.97
CA HIS A 220 -21.79 8.91 2.35
C HIS A 220 -20.81 7.95 3.01
N PHE A 221 -21.19 6.69 3.19
CA PHE A 221 -20.42 5.75 4.01
C PHE A 221 -19.03 5.46 3.42
N ARG A 222 -18.93 5.13 2.12
CA ARG A 222 -17.66 4.85 1.47
C ARG A 222 -16.75 6.08 1.47
N THR A 223 -17.23 7.26 1.05
CA THR A 223 -16.40 8.47 1.05
C THR A 223 -15.89 8.86 2.44
N ILE A 224 -16.76 8.78 3.46
CA ILE A 224 -16.36 9.09 4.83
C ILE A 224 -15.27 8.13 5.31
N SER A 225 -15.43 6.83 5.06
CA SER A 225 -14.51 5.81 5.55
C SER A 225 -13.21 5.73 4.74
N THR A 226 -13.27 5.79 3.41
CA THR A 226 -12.09 5.52 2.56
C THR A 226 -11.30 6.78 2.24
N VAL A 227 -11.93 7.96 2.28
CA VAL A 227 -11.29 9.23 1.91
C VAL A 227 -11.14 10.14 3.12
N ILE A 228 -12.25 10.57 3.71
CA ILE A 228 -12.26 11.64 4.72
C ILE A 228 -11.54 11.18 5.99
N ALA A 229 -11.99 10.10 6.61
CA ALA A 229 -11.43 9.62 7.87
C ALA A 229 -9.90 9.43 7.83
N PRO A 230 -9.33 8.61 6.93
CA PRO A 230 -7.89 8.40 6.91
C PRO A 230 -7.11 9.68 6.59
N PHE A 231 -7.60 10.54 5.69
CA PHE A 231 -6.94 11.80 5.37
C PHE A 231 -6.87 12.71 6.60
N PHE A 232 -8.00 12.94 7.29
CA PHE A 232 -8.04 13.80 8.46
C PHE A 232 -7.19 13.23 9.61
N PHE A 233 -7.28 11.92 9.89
CA PHE A 233 -6.46 11.31 10.93
C PHE A 233 -4.96 11.43 10.59
N LEU A 234 -4.55 11.09 9.37
CA LEU A 234 -3.16 11.21 8.95
C LEU A 234 -2.65 12.65 9.01
N PHE A 235 -3.44 13.62 8.55
CA PHE A 235 -3.08 15.03 8.57
C PHE A 235 -2.92 15.57 10.00
N LEU A 236 -3.87 15.28 10.89
CA LEU A 236 -3.82 15.72 12.29
C LEU A 236 -2.64 15.10 13.04
N ILE A 237 -2.40 13.80 12.84
CA ILE A 237 -1.32 13.07 13.50
C ILE A 237 0.04 13.57 13.02
N THR A 238 0.23 13.70 11.71
CA THR A 238 1.51 14.18 11.14
C THR A 238 1.82 15.61 11.55
N SER A 239 0.82 16.50 11.50
CA SER A 239 0.96 17.89 11.96
C SER A 239 1.37 17.93 13.43
N SER A 240 0.70 17.14 14.27
CA SER A 240 0.99 17.05 15.70
C SER A 240 2.38 16.47 15.97
N LEU A 241 2.81 15.46 15.19
CA LEU A 241 4.11 14.81 15.31
C LEU A 241 5.26 15.76 14.93
N VAL A 242 5.10 16.52 13.84
CA VAL A 242 6.06 17.54 13.41
C VAL A 242 6.17 18.65 14.44
N TRP A 243 5.04 19.14 14.97
CA TRP A 243 5.03 20.18 15.99
C TRP A 243 5.78 19.76 17.26
N LYS A 244 5.51 18.55 17.77
CA LYS A 244 6.21 18.02 18.95
C LYS A 244 7.68 17.73 18.68
N LEU A 245 8.02 17.23 17.50
CA LEU A 245 9.42 17.03 17.12
C LEU A 245 10.17 18.37 17.06
N LYS A 246 9.56 19.42 16.50
CA LYS A 246 10.13 20.78 16.48
C LYS A 246 10.29 21.32 17.90
N LYS A 247 9.31 21.14 18.79
CA LYS A 247 9.38 21.54 20.19
C LYS A 247 10.54 20.83 20.92
N ALA A 248 10.64 19.51 20.78
CA ALA A 248 11.72 18.70 21.38
C ALA A 248 13.12 19.01 20.84
N ILE A 249 13.24 19.56 19.62
CA ILE A 249 14.51 20.06 19.07
C ILE A 249 14.85 21.43 19.68
N ARG A 250 13.88 22.35 19.76
CA ARG A 250 14.09 23.69 20.35
C ARG A 250 14.50 23.62 21.81
N GLU A 251 13.81 22.81 22.61
CA GLU A 251 14.10 22.64 24.05
C GLU A 251 15.48 22.03 24.31
N LYS A 252 16.04 21.30 23.33
CA LYS A 252 17.36 20.65 23.45
C LYS A 252 18.55 21.55 23.14
N ASN A 253 18.37 22.71 22.54
CA ASN A 253 19.46 23.66 22.32
C ASN A 253 19.92 24.34 23.64
N GLY A 254 19.22 24.14 24.76
CA GLY A 254 19.53 24.79 26.05
C GLY A 254 20.12 23.89 27.15
N GLN A 255 20.19 22.57 27.00
CA GLN A 255 20.69 21.68 28.07
C GLN A 255 21.64 20.61 27.53
N MET A 256 22.95 20.88 27.62
CA MET A 256 23.99 19.85 27.66
C MET A 256 23.96 19.24 29.06
N LEU A 257 23.37 18.06 29.24
CA LEU A 257 23.84 17.07 30.21
C LEU A 257 23.20 15.68 29.95
N ASP A 258 24.11 14.71 29.89
CA ASP A 258 24.00 13.28 30.17
C ASP A 258 23.51 12.21 29.14
N VAL A 259 24.31 11.13 29.15
CA VAL A 259 24.33 9.77 28.59
C VAL A 259 24.18 9.52 27.07
N GLN A 260 25.30 9.12 26.46
CA GLN A 260 25.48 8.67 25.06
C GLN A 260 24.45 7.62 24.59
N HIS A 261 24.04 6.71 25.48
CA HIS A 261 23.03 5.66 25.20
C HIS A 261 21.60 6.22 25.08
N ALA A 262 21.23 7.18 25.95
CA ALA A 262 19.97 7.90 25.83
C ALA A 262 19.94 8.77 24.57
N LYS A 263 21.08 9.37 24.19
CA LYS A 263 21.23 10.12 22.92
C LYS A 263 21.02 9.23 21.70
N GLN A 264 21.62 8.03 21.64
CA GLN A 264 21.44 7.09 20.53
C GLN A 264 20.00 6.58 20.41
N LYS A 265 19.35 6.19 21.51
CA LYS A 265 17.93 5.75 21.52
C LYS A 265 17.00 6.89 21.06
N LYS A 266 17.21 8.12 21.55
CA LYS A 266 16.43 9.30 21.15
C LYS A 266 16.70 9.71 19.69
N ALA A 267 17.93 9.59 19.19
CA ALA A 267 18.25 9.84 17.78
C ALA A 267 17.58 8.84 16.84
N ARG A 268 17.52 7.56 17.23
CA ARG A 268 16.83 6.50 16.49
C ARG A 268 15.32 6.75 16.40
N ILE A 269 14.69 7.20 17.49
CA ILE A 269 13.27 7.57 17.50
C ILE A 269 13.00 8.73 16.54
N ARG A 270 13.85 9.76 16.52
CA ARG A 270 13.72 10.91 15.59
C ARG A 270 13.88 10.51 14.13
N ALA A 271 14.85 9.65 13.82
CA ALA A 271 15.06 9.15 12.45
C ALA A 271 13.85 8.32 11.96
N ALA A 272 13.32 7.44 12.81
CA ALA A 272 12.10 6.68 12.51
C ALA A 272 10.87 7.58 12.32
N THR A 273 10.75 8.64 13.14
CA THR A 273 9.68 9.64 13.05
C THR A 273 9.74 10.42 11.73
N ARG A 274 10.94 10.86 11.31
CA ARG A 274 11.14 11.53 10.01
C ARG A 274 10.77 10.62 8.84
N THR A 275 11.15 9.35 8.91
CA THR A 275 10.78 8.34 7.90
C THR A 275 9.27 8.25 7.76
N LEU A 276 8.58 8.12 8.89
CA LEU A 276 7.13 7.99 8.93
C LEU A 276 6.42 9.23 8.37
N VAL A 277 6.90 10.43 8.70
CA VAL A 277 6.35 11.68 8.17
C VAL A 277 6.51 11.75 6.65
N ILE A 278 7.68 11.38 6.10
CA ILE A 278 7.90 11.37 4.66
C ILE A 278 6.98 10.36 3.98
N LEU A 279 6.86 9.13 4.53
CA LEU A 279 5.95 8.11 4.00
C LEU A 279 4.50 8.57 3.97
N ILE A 280 4.03 9.17 5.07
CA ILE A 280 2.66 9.67 5.15
C ILE A 280 2.47 10.82 4.17
N PHE A 281 3.43 11.73 4.03
CA PHE A 281 3.34 12.83 3.08
C PHE A 281 3.31 12.35 1.61
N THR A 282 4.19 11.41 1.24
CA THR A 282 4.19 10.79 -0.09
C THR A 282 2.87 10.08 -0.36
N TYR A 283 2.34 9.34 0.62
CA TYR A 283 1.03 8.70 0.52
C TYR A 283 -0.10 9.74 0.36
N LEU A 284 -0.12 10.79 1.18
CA LEU A 284 -1.14 11.85 1.09
C LEU A 284 -1.07 12.55 -0.25
N MET A 285 0.12 12.81 -0.80
CA MET A 285 0.28 13.46 -2.09
C MET A 285 -0.30 12.61 -3.23
N SER A 286 0.01 11.30 -3.25
CA SER A 286 -0.51 10.39 -4.27
C SER A 286 -2.03 10.19 -4.18
N ASN A 287 -2.59 10.19 -2.96
CA ASN A 287 -4.03 10.00 -2.78
C ASN A 287 -4.84 11.31 -2.87
N CYS A 288 -4.24 12.47 -2.57
CA CYS A 288 -4.89 13.78 -2.67
C CYS A 288 -5.38 14.06 -4.09
N LEU A 289 -4.57 13.71 -5.10
CA LEU A 289 -4.95 13.87 -6.51
C LEU A 289 -6.19 13.03 -6.88
N GLY A 290 -6.29 11.81 -6.34
CA GLY A 290 -7.47 10.96 -6.52
C GLY A 290 -8.74 11.52 -5.86
N VAL A 291 -8.61 12.37 -4.84
CA VAL A 291 -9.72 13.08 -4.19
C VAL A 291 -10.10 14.32 -5.00
N LEU A 292 -9.12 15.12 -5.40
CA LEU A 292 -9.34 16.32 -6.21
C LEU A 292 -10.06 16.00 -7.52
N ILE A 293 -9.66 14.92 -8.20
CA ILE A 293 -10.28 14.51 -9.47
C ILE A 293 -11.72 14.00 -9.25
N SER A 294 -11.98 13.22 -8.19
CA SER A 294 -13.35 12.80 -7.87
C SER A 294 -14.25 13.96 -7.45
N LEU A 295 -13.71 14.99 -6.79
CA LEU A 295 -14.44 16.23 -6.51
C LEU A 295 -14.66 17.06 -7.78
N TRP A 296 -13.71 17.06 -8.72
CA TRP A 296 -13.83 17.77 -9.98
C TRP A 296 -14.88 17.14 -10.90
N GLU A 297 -14.87 15.82 -11.05
CA GLU A 297 -15.87 15.07 -11.83
C GLU A 297 -17.29 15.25 -11.27
N TYR A 298 -17.42 15.46 -9.95
CA TYR A 298 -18.69 15.82 -9.33
C TYR A 298 -19.19 17.21 -9.74
N ILE A 299 -18.28 18.17 -9.96
CA ILE A 299 -18.62 19.55 -10.33
C ILE A 299 -18.89 19.65 -11.83
N ASP A 300 -18.11 18.95 -12.66
CA ASP A 300 -18.22 19.00 -14.12
C ASP A 300 -17.83 17.66 -14.77
N MET A 301 -18.81 16.92 -15.28
CA MET A 301 -18.59 15.63 -15.95
C MET A 301 -17.99 15.76 -17.36
N ASN A 302 -18.14 16.92 -18.02
CA ASN A 302 -17.82 17.04 -19.45
C ASN A 302 -16.43 17.64 -19.72
N SER A 303 -15.80 18.30 -18.75
CA SER A 303 -14.52 19.00 -18.95
C SER A 303 -13.27 18.17 -18.67
N LEU A 304 -13.41 16.93 -18.21
CA LEU A 304 -12.28 16.16 -17.70
C LEU A 304 -11.77 15.17 -18.76
N TYR A 305 -10.46 15.20 -19.04
CA TYR A 305 -9.75 14.09 -19.71
C TYR A 305 -9.76 12.86 -18.80
N SER A 306 -10.91 12.20 -18.71
CA SER A 306 -11.23 11.21 -17.69
C SER A 306 -10.22 10.06 -17.71
N ASN A 307 -9.90 9.55 -18.89
CA ASN A 307 -9.02 8.39 -19.05
C ASN A 307 -7.58 8.68 -18.60
N ILE A 308 -6.97 9.79 -19.05
CA ILE A 308 -5.61 10.19 -18.65
C ILE A 308 -5.53 10.50 -17.15
N SER A 309 -6.56 11.16 -16.60
CA SER A 309 -6.58 11.53 -15.18
C SER A 309 -6.54 10.29 -14.28
N VAL A 310 -7.30 9.25 -14.64
CA VAL A 310 -7.31 7.95 -13.94
C VAL A 310 -5.97 7.23 -14.06
N ASP A 311 -5.36 7.28 -15.23
CA ASP A 311 -4.03 6.72 -15.47
C ASP A 311 -2.96 7.40 -14.61
N ILE A 312 -2.99 8.73 -14.52
CA ILE A 312 -2.06 9.52 -13.69
C ILE A 312 -2.22 9.19 -12.19
N ILE A 313 -3.46 9.11 -11.67
CA ILE A 313 -3.70 8.75 -10.27
C ILE A 313 -3.14 7.35 -9.97
N SER A 314 -3.43 6.40 -10.85
CA SER A 314 -2.98 5.02 -10.69
C SER A 314 -1.46 4.92 -10.75
N PHE A 315 -0.85 5.68 -11.67
CA PHE A 315 0.60 5.78 -11.80
C PHE A 315 1.25 6.38 -10.54
N LEU A 316 0.71 7.48 -10.00
CA LEU A 316 1.24 8.09 -8.78
C LEU A 316 1.09 7.21 -7.55
N SER A 317 0.03 6.39 -7.52
CA SER A 317 -0.20 5.41 -6.47
C SER A 317 0.88 4.31 -6.50
N ILE A 318 1.24 3.79 -7.68
CA ILE A 318 2.29 2.77 -7.80
C ILE A 318 3.68 3.35 -7.55
N VAL A 319 3.95 4.59 -7.98
CA VAL A 319 5.20 5.31 -7.66
C VAL A 319 5.36 5.47 -6.15
N ALA A 320 4.30 5.85 -5.43
CA ALA A 320 4.35 5.91 -3.97
C ALA A 320 4.60 4.56 -3.30
N CYS A 321 4.17 3.45 -3.91
CA CYS A 321 4.50 2.10 -3.43
C CYS A 321 5.97 1.75 -3.67
N ALA A 322 6.52 2.07 -4.85
CA ALA A 322 7.93 1.89 -5.17
C ALA A 322 8.85 2.74 -4.29
N LEU A 323 8.44 3.96 -3.91
CA LEU A 323 9.29 4.82 -3.07
C LEU A 323 9.43 4.34 -1.62
N ARG A 324 8.64 3.36 -1.17
CA ARG A 324 8.63 2.92 0.24
C ARG A 324 9.96 2.32 0.67
N LEU A 325 10.53 1.38 -0.08
CA LEU A 325 11.83 0.78 0.26
C LEU A 325 12.96 1.83 0.27
N PRO A 326 13.12 2.67 -0.77
CA PRO A 326 14.07 3.79 -0.75
C PRO A 326 13.94 4.68 0.49
N ILE A 327 12.71 5.03 0.88
CA ILE A 327 12.46 5.87 2.06
C ILE A 327 12.88 5.13 3.35
N TYR A 328 12.54 3.85 3.49
CA TYR A 328 12.94 3.04 4.65
C TYR A 328 14.47 2.92 4.76
N LEU A 329 15.16 2.59 3.66
CA LEU A 329 16.61 2.44 3.65
C LEU A 329 17.34 3.75 3.91
N SER A 330 16.81 4.87 3.39
CA SER A 330 17.39 6.20 3.56
C SER A 330 17.29 6.69 4.99
N CYS A 331 16.15 6.48 5.65
CA CYS A 331 15.86 7.09 6.94
C CYS A 331 15.96 6.13 8.16
N GLN A 332 16.00 4.80 7.96
CA GLN A 332 16.16 3.82 9.06
C GLN A 332 17.52 3.10 8.99
N PRO A 333 18.53 3.53 9.78
CA PRO A 333 19.86 2.91 9.75
C PRO A 333 19.89 1.47 10.27
N LEU A 334 18.92 1.09 11.12
CA LEU A 334 18.80 -0.29 11.61
C LEU A 334 18.38 -1.23 10.48
N LEU A 335 17.32 -0.86 9.74
CA LEU A 335 16.81 -1.67 8.64
C LEU A 335 17.85 -1.81 7.52
N ARG A 336 18.64 -0.75 7.28
CA ARG A 336 19.77 -0.82 6.34
C ARG A 336 20.82 -1.87 6.73
N LYS A 337 21.10 -2.03 8.03
CA LYS A 337 22.06 -3.04 8.52
C LYS A 337 21.49 -4.45 8.36
N GLU A 338 20.23 -4.65 8.74
CA GLU A 338 19.52 -5.93 8.60
C GLU A 338 19.39 -6.34 7.13
N ALA A 339 19.01 -5.41 6.24
CA ALA A 339 18.94 -5.63 4.80
C ALA A 339 20.30 -6.04 4.22
N LYS A 340 21.39 -5.35 4.58
CA LYS A 340 22.75 -5.73 4.15
C LYS A 340 23.17 -7.11 4.65
N GLN A 341 22.79 -7.48 5.86
CA GLN A 341 23.07 -8.82 6.41
C GLN A 341 22.27 -9.90 5.70
N PHE A 342 20.99 -9.64 5.41
CA PHE A 342 20.13 -10.56 4.67
C PHE A 342 20.63 -10.77 3.24
N ILE A 343 20.99 -9.69 2.53
CA ILE A 343 21.58 -9.77 1.19
C ILE A 343 22.88 -10.58 1.21
N ARG A 344 23.78 -10.32 2.16
CA ARG A 344 25.04 -11.08 2.30
C ARG A 344 24.81 -12.56 2.59
N GLY A 345 23.83 -12.89 3.43
CA GLY A 345 23.43 -14.26 3.72
C GLY A 345 22.86 -14.96 2.48
N PHE A 346 22.02 -14.26 1.70
CA PHE A 346 21.44 -14.78 0.48
C PHE A 346 22.49 -15.00 -0.62
N THR A 347 23.43 -14.07 -0.80
CA THR A 347 24.55 -14.24 -1.74
C THR A 347 25.46 -15.40 -1.36
N HIS A 348 25.68 -15.63 -0.05
CA HIS A 348 26.48 -16.78 0.41
C HIS A 348 25.73 -18.11 0.23
N LEU A 349 24.40 -18.13 0.43
CA LEU A 349 23.58 -19.32 0.18
C LEU A 349 23.52 -19.65 -1.32
N SER A 350 23.38 -18.64 -2.18
CA SER A 350 23.40 -18.81 -3.63
C SER A 350 24.77 -19.28 -4.12
N PHE A 351 25.87 -18.81 -3.50
CA PHE A 351 27.22 -19.26 -3.83
C PHE A 351 27.49 -20.69 -3.35
N SER A 352 27.02 -21.07 -2.15
CA SER A 352 27.10 -22.46 -1.65
C SER A 352 26.27 -23.42 -2.51
N ILE A 353 25.09 -23.04 -3.01
CA ILE A 353 24.30 -23.90 -3.91
C ILE A 353 25.02 -24.09 -5.25
N SER A 354 25.69 -23.05 -5.79
CA SER A 354 26.52 -23.18 -7.00
C SER A 354 27.80 -24.00 -6.79
N THR A 355 28.37 -24.06 -5.58
CA THR A 355 29.56 -24.90 -5.30
C THR A 355 29.21 -26.34 -4.96
N VAL A 356 28.04 -26.59 -4.36
CA VAL A 356 27.56 -27.95 -4.02
C VAL A 356 27.10 -28.71 -5.28
N CYS A 357 26.53 -28.04 -6.30
CA CYS A 357 26.18 -28.71 -7.56
C CYS A 357 27.36 -29.18 -8.43
N HIS A 358 28.60 -28.77 -8.13
CA HIS A 358 29.78 -29.22 -8.88
C HIS A 358 30.61 -30.28 -8.14
N SER A 359 30.22 -30.65 -6.92
CA SER A 359 31.00 -31.59 -6.10
C SER A 359 30.11 -32.36 -5.14
N ASP A 360 29.27 -33.26 -5.66
CA ASP A 360 28.60 -34.26 -4.83
C ASP A 360 28.65 -35.63 -5.50
N ARG A 361 29.79 -36.30 -5.32
CA ARG A 361 29.80 -37.69 -4.88
C ARG A 361 30.51 -37.69 -3.52
N PHE A 362 29.77 -38.12 -2.49
CA PHE A 362 30.22 -38.56 -1.15
C PHE A 362 30.09 -37.60 0.06
N SER A 363 29.18 -37.99 0.95
CA SER A 363 29.14 -37.81 2.42
C SER A 363 28.93 -36.42 3.06
N LEU A 364 27.76 -36.31 3.72
CA LEU A 364 27.34 -35.30 4.70
C LEU A 364 28.34 -35.11 5.85
N PRO A 365 28.48 -33.88 6.39
CA PRO A 365 28.52 -33.77 7.85
C PRO A 365 27.73 -32.61 8.47
N ASP A 366 27.21 -32.90 9.66
CA ASP A 366 26.54 -32.03 10.63
C ASP A 366 27.42 -30.89 11.16
N ARG A 367 27.35 -29.69 10.59
CA ARG A 367 27.79 -28.46 11.29
C ARG A 367 26.99 -27.22 10.89
N LEU A 368 25.84 -27.00 11.54
CA LEU A 368 25.12 -25.71 11.50
C LEU A 368 24.41 -25.39 12.83
N CYS A 369 25.10 -25.57 13.95
CA CYS A 369 24.66 -25.12 15.29
C CYS A 369 25.62 -24.09 15.92
N GLY A 370 26.05 -23.08 15.14
CA GLY A 370 26.92 -21.99 15.63
C GLY A 370 26.20 -20.72 16.10
N GLY A 371 24.91 -20.56 15.80
CA GLY A 371 24.18 -19.28 15.96
C GLY A 371 23.70 -18.94 17.38
N GLU A 372 23.73 -19.88 18.33
CA GLU A 372 23.16 -19.66 19.67
C GLU A 372 24.09 -18.94 20.66
N ARG A 373 25.42 -18.99 20.49
CA ARG A 373 26.35 -18.38 21.47
C ARG A 373 26.31 -16.85 21.47
N THR A 374 26.09 -16.22 20.32
CA THR A 374 25.95 -14.75 20.22
C THR A 374 24.61 -14.28 20.77
N LYS A 375 23.56 -15.09 20.62
CA LYS A 375 22.22 -14.81 21.15
C LYS A 375 22.18 -14.92 22.68
N LYS A 376 22.90 -15.89 23.27
CA LYS A 376 23.04 -16.03 24.73
C LYS A 376 23.85 -14.88 25.37
N ARG A 377 24.84 -14.30 24.68
CA ARG A 377 25.54 -13.09 25.17
C ARG A 377 24.67 -11.83 25.12
N LEU A 378 23.80 -11.68 24.11
CA LEU A 378 22.86 -10.56 24.03
C LEU A 378 21.72 -10.67 25.06
N LEU A 379 21.20 -11.89 25.30
CA LEU A 379 20.16 -12.13 26.30
C LEU A 379 20.67 -11.99 27.74
N ARG A 380 21.94 -12.30 28.02
CA ARG A 380 22.55 -12.07 29.34
C ARG A 380 22.75 -10.57 29.63
N ASN A 381 22.96 -9.74 28.61
CA ASN A 381 23.00 -8.28 28.79
C ASN A 381 21.59 -7.70 29.02
N GLU A 382 20.54 -8.22 28.36
CA GLU A 382 19.15 -7.79 28.58
C GLU A 382 18.54 -8.23 29.92
N SER A 383 19.00 -9.35 30.50
CA SER A 383 18.57 -9.74 31.86
C SER A 383 19.23 -8.85 32.91
N THR A 384 20.52 -8.54 32.74
CA THR A 384 21.28 -7.68 33.66
C THR A 384 20.77 -6.22 33.64
N GLU A 385 20.28 -5.73 32.49
CA GLU A 385 19.58 -4.42 32.37
C GLU A 385 18.20 -4.38 33.04
N ARG A 386 17.50 -5.52 33.16
CA ARG A 386 16.18 -5.60 33.80
C ARG A 386 16.28 -5.52 35.33
N ASP A 387 17.33 -6.11 35.89
CA ASP A 387 17.56 -6.13 37.34
C ASP A 387 18.14 -4.79 37.84
N THR A 388 18.93 -4.09 37.02
CA THR A 388 19.37 -2.71 37.32
C THR A 388 18.25 -1.67 37.19
N PHE A 389 17.24 -1.92 36.34
CA PHE A 389 16.05 -1.07 36.20
C PHE A 389 15.11 -1.15 37.41
N SER A 390 14.99 -2.32 38.06
CA SER A 390 14.23 -2.46 39.32
C SER A 390 14.96 -1.84 40.51
N ALA A 391 16.28 -2.00 40.62
CA ALA A 391 17.05 -1.47 41.75
C ALA A 391 17.11 0.07 41.77
N SER A 392 17.07 0.73 40.60
CA SER A 392 17.14 2.19 40.50
C SER A 392 15.82 2.92 40.80
N GLN A 393 14.68 2.24 40.81
CA GLN A 393 13.37 2.85 41.13
C GLN A 393 13.08 2.92 42.64
N THR A 394 13.75 2.10 43.45
CA THR A 394 13.60 2.09 44.92
C THR A 394 14.43 3.17 45.64
N LEU A 395 15.33 3.87 44.97
CA LEU A 395 16.24 4.87 45.59
C LEU A 395 15.81 6.33 45.41
N ILE A 396 14.67 6.60 44.76
CA ILE A 396 14.19 7.98 44.49
C ILE A 396 13.02 8.39 45.42
N SER A 397 12.60 7.52 46.35
CA SER A 397 11.57 7.83 47.36
C SER A 397 12.16 7.87 48.77
N SER A 398 12.83 8.96 49.13
CA SER A 398 13.00 9.37 50.54
C SER A 398 12.99 10.89 50.63
N PRO A 399 11.97 11.52 51.27
CA PRO A 399 11.93 12.95 51.45
C PRO A 399 12.74 13.37 52.69
N HIS A 400 13.59 14.36 52.50
CA HIS A 400 14.24 15.12 53.57
C HIS A 400 13.18 16.01 54.26
N GLU A 401 12.98 15.78 55.56
CA GLU A 401 12.22 16.63 56.47
C GLU A 401 13.21 17.54 57.23
N LYS A 402 13.00 18.85 57.15
CA LYS A 402 13.48 19.87 58.09
C LYS A 402 12.45 20.99 58.13
#